data_AF-A0A560W7D8-F1
#
_entry.id   AF-A0A560W7D8-F1
#
_cell.length_a   1.000
_cell.length_b   1.000
_cell.length_c   1.000
_cell.angle_alpha   90.00
_cell.angle_beta   90.00
_cell.angle_gamma   90.00
#
_symmetry.space_group_name_H-M   'P 1'
#
loop_
_entity.id
_entity.type
_entity.pdbx_description
1 polymer ?
#
loop_
_entity_poly.entity_id
_entity_poly.type
_entity_poly.pdbx_seq_one_letter_code
_entity_poly.pdbx_strand_id
1 'polypeptide(L)'
;MFDEVTGLPVHVLVVHAVVVLLPLTALAAITYALVPRWRAILRWPMPIGAILSLGFVYAAEKSGGELFAGRAAELRGAELAAAVAHEEQGELLLWYALAFFAVSLISALLLSGAGHSTRAQDRKGATKPLQFALAALLVVVAAGTGYQTVVTGHGGSRAVWGAEQ
;
A
#
# COMPACT_ATOMS: atom_id res chain seq x y z
N MET A 1 14.85 18.54 -11.97
CA MET A 1 14.43 18.46 -13.40
C MET A 1 13.54 17.22 -13.65
N PHE A 2 13.12 16.50 -12.61
CA PHE A 2 12.14 15.40 -12.71
C PHE A 2 10.94 15.66 -11.78
N ASP A 3 10.70 16.93 -11.49
CA ASP A 3 9.75 17.37 -10.46
C ASP A 3 8.35 17.53 -11.09
N GLU A 4 8.29 17.70 -12.42
CA GLU A 4 7.08 17.84 -13.20
C GLU A 4 7.10 16.96 -14.47
N VAL A 5 5.93 16.43 -14.84
CA VAL A 5 5.67 15.78 -16.12
C VAL A 5 4.51 16.51 -16.79
N THR A 6 4.74 17.02 -17.99
CA THR A 6 3.73 17.80 -18.76
C THR A 6 3.16 19.01 -17.99
N GLY A 7 3.96 19.62 -17.11
CA GLY A 7 3.55 20.77 -16.28
C GLY A 7 2.74 20.42 -15.03
N LEU A 8 2.63 19.12 -14.70
CA LEU A 8 2.01 18.64 -13.47
C LEU A 8 3.08 18.11 -12.51
N PRO A 9 2.99 18.40 -11.20
CA PRO A 9 3.88 17.80 -10.21
C PRO A 9 3.82 16.27 -10.29
N VAL A 10 4.98 15.63 -10.34
CA VAL A 10 5.09 14.15 -10.42
C VAL A 10 4.32 13.48 -9.29
N HIS A 11 4.32 14.10 -8.11
CA HIS A 11 3.58 13.62 -6.95
C HIS A 11 2.10 13.34 -7.27
N VAL A 12 1.43 14.22 -8.00
CA VAL A 12 0.01 14.04 -8.36
C VAL A 12 -0.19 12.78 -9.19
N LEU A 13 0.68 12.53 -10.18
CA LEU A 13 0.60 11.34 -11.03
C LEU A 13 0.89 10.06 -10.24
N VAL A 14 1.91 10.08 -9.39
CA VAL A 14 2.32 8.92 -8.59
C VAL A 14 1.27 8.56 -7.53
N VAL A 15 0.63 9.55 -6.91
CA VAL A 15 -0.44 9.31 -5.94
C VAL A 15 -1.62 8.56 -6.56
N HIS A 16 -1.98 8.81 -7.83
CA HIS A 16 -3.01 8.02 -8.53
C HIS A 16 -2.67 6.53 -8.59
N ALA A 17 -1.40 6.21 -8.85
CA ALA A 17 -0.94 4.82 -8.83
C ALA A 17 -1.07 4.23 -7.42
N VAL A 18 -0.71 4.98 -6.36
CA VAL A 18 -0.85 4.54 -4.96
C VAL A 18 -2.32 4.30 -4.59
N VAL A 19 -3.20 5.28 -4.78
CA VAL A 19 -4.61 5.21 -4.32
C VAL A 19 -5.44 4.20 -5.10
N VAL A 20 -4.98 3.73 -6.26
CA VAL A 20 -5.62 2.67 -7.02
C VAL A 20 -4.98 1.31 -6.71
N LEU A 21 -3.67 1.18 -6.92
CA LEU A 21 -3.00 -0.11 -6.87
C LEU A 21 -2.91 -0.68 -5.45
N LEU A 22 -2.62 0.15 -4.45
CA LEU A 22 -2.43 -0.32 -3.08
C LEU A 22 -3.75 -0.84 -2.48
N PRO A 23 -4.91 -0.14 -2.59
CA PRO A 23 -6.19 -0.68 -2.16
C PRO A 23 -6.62 -1.93 -2.95
N LEU A 24 -6.43 -1.96 -4.27
CA LEU A 24 -6.74 -3.15 -5.07
C LEU A 24 -5.91 -4.37 -4.64
N THR A 25 -4.63 -4.16 -4.34
CA THR A 25 -3.74 -5.21 -3.85
C THR A 25 -4.16 -5.67 -2.44
N ALA A 26 -4.55 -4.75 -1.56
CA ALA A 26 -5.07 -5.08 -0.24
C ALA A 26 -6.34 -5.96 -0.33
N LEU A 27 -7.27 -5.61 -1.22
CA LEU A 27 -8.47 -6.43 -1.48
C LEU A 27 -8.11 -7.80 -2.06
N ALA A 28 -7.13 -7.88 -2.95
CA ALA A 28 -6.62 -9.15 -3.46
C ALA A 28 -6.00 -10.01 -2.34
N ALA A 29 -5.26 -9.41 -1.41
CA ALA A 29 -4.69 -10.11 -0.25
C ALA A 29 -5.76 -10.63 0.72
N ILE A 30 -6.79 -9.82 1.02
CA ILE A 30 -7.93 -10.25 1.83
C ILE A 30 -8.65 -11.42 1.14
N THR A 31 -8.88 -11.31 -0.16
CA THR A 31 -9.51 -12.38 -0.94
C THR A 31 -8.66 -13.65 -0.97
N TYR A 32 -7.33 -13.51 -1.11
CA TYR A 32 -6.39 -14.63 -1.04
C TYR A 32 -6.45 -15.35 0.32
N ALA A 33 -6.53 -14.59 1.42
CA ALA A 33 -6.63 -15.14 2.77
C ALA A 33 -7.94 -15.92 2.97
N LEU A 34 -9.07 -15.31 2.60
CA LEU A 34 -10.42 -15.77 2.92
C LEU A 34 -11.02 -16.76 1.92
N VAL A 35 -10.53 -16.80 0.67
CA VAL A 35 -11.13 -17.57 -0.42
C VAL A 35 -10.14 -18.61 -0.97
N PRO A 36 -10.08 -19.84 -0.40
CA PRO A 36 -9.09 -20.85 -0.77
C PRO A 36 -9.06 -21.20 -2.27
N ARG A 37 -10.22 -21.20 -2.94
CA ARG A 37 -10.34 -21.46 -4.39
C ARG A 37 -9.58 -20.45 -5.25
N TRP A 38 -9.34 -19.23 -4.78
CA TRP A 38 -8.65 -18.17 -5.54
C TRP A 38 -7.15 -18.09 -5.22
N ARG A 39 -6.66 -18.86 -4.25
CA ARG A 39 -5.24 -18.85 -3.88
C ARG A 39 -4.33 -19.20 -5.05
N ALA A 40 -4.74 -20.10 -5.95
CA ALA A 40 -3.93 -20.46 -7.11
C ALA A 40 -3.71 -19.28 -8.06
N ILE A 41 -4.73 -18.44 -8.25
CA ILE A 41 -4.70 -17.30 -9.18
C ILE A 41 -4.01 -16.10 -8.53
N LEU A 42 -4.28 -15.84 -7.23
CA LEU A 42 -3.80 -14.65 -6.53
C LEU A 42 -2.42 -14.83 -5.87
N ARG A 43 -1.86 -16.04 -5.81
CA ARG A 43 -0.57 -16.32 -5.11
C ARG A 43 0.56 -15.39 -5.51
N TRP A 44 0.71 -15.11 -6.80
CA TRP A 44 1.79 -14.26 -7.32
C TRP A 44 1.35 -12.84 -7.65
N PRO A 45 0.16 -12.59 -8.24
CA PRO A 45 -0.29 -11.22 -8.47
C PRO A 45 -0.35 -10.37 -7.20
N MET A 46 -0.70 -10.96 -6.05
CA MET A 46 -0.80 -10.25 -4.78
C MET A 46 0.55 -9.71 -4.26
N PRO A 47 1.61 -10.51 -4.04
CA PRO A 47 2.90 -9.97 -3.61
C PRO A 47 3.58 -9.10 -4.69
N ILE A 48 3.33 -9.35 -5.98
CA ILE A 48 3.80 -8.48 -7.07
C ILE A 48 3.13 -7.11 -6.99
N GLY A 49 1.80 -7.08 -6.82
CA GLY A 49 1.07 -5.83 -6.60
C GLY A 49 1.57 -5.10 -5.35
N ALA A 50 1.92 -5.83 -4.28
CA ALA A 50 2.38 -5.24 -3.03
C ALA A 50 3.76 -4.59 -3.17
N ILE A 51 4.71 -5.23 -3.86
CA ILE A 51 6.03 -4.61 -4.10
C ILE A 51 5.94 -3.42 -5.06
N LEU A 52 5.10 -3.49 -6.10
CA LEU A 52 4.86 -2.36 -7.00
C LEU A 52 4.24 -1.19 -6.25
N SER A 53 3.24 -1.46 -5.40
CA SER A 53 2.62 -0.44 -4.56
C SER A 53 3.61 0.18 -3.59
N LEU A 54 4.48 -0.61 -2.96
CA LEU A 54 5.56 -0.10 -2.11
C LEU A 54 6.49 0.84 -2.88
N GLY A 55 6.86 0.48 -4.12
CA GLY A 55 7.64 1.35 -5.00
C GLY A 55 6.94 2.68 -5.30
N PHE A 56 5.64 2.65 -5.59
CA PHE A 56 4.86 3.87 -5.81
C PHE A 56 4.69 4.71 -4.54
N VAL A 57 4.50 4.10 -3.38
CA VAL A 57 4.44 4.83 -2.09
C VAL A 57 5.76 5.53 -1.81
N TYR A 58 6.88 4.84 -2.02
CA TYR A 58 8.21 5.45 -1.90
C TYR A 58 8.42 6.61 -2.87
N ALA A 59 8.01 6.44 -4.14
CA ALA A 59 8.07 7.51 -5.12
C ALA A 59 7.15 8.70 -4.76
N ALA A 60 5.98 8.43 -4.18
CA ALA A 60 5.05 9.46 -3.72
C ALA A 60 5.64 10.27 -2.56
N GLU A 61 6.29 9.61 -1.60
CA GLU A 61 7.00 10.28 -0.49
C GLU A 61 8.10 11.21 -1.02
N LYS A 62 8.96 10.73 -1.92
CA LYS A 62 10.07 11.55 -2.45
C LYS A 62 9.58 12.74 -3.26
N SER A 63 8.66 12.50 -4.20
CA SER A 63 8.06 13.58 -5.00
C SER A 63 7.21 14.54 -4.16
N GLY A 64 6.61 14.06 -3.06
CA GLY A 64 5.84 14.87 -2.12
C GLY A 64 6.72 15.80 -1.32
N GLY A 65 7.87 15.31 -0.83
CA GLY A 65 8.87 16.14 -0.15
C GLY A 65 9.45 17.23 -1.05
N GLU A 66 9.73 16.93 -2.33
CA GLU A 66 10.15 17.95 -3.31
C GLU A 66 9.07 19.01 -3.54
N LEU A 67 7.80 18.59 -3.68
CA LEU A 67 6.66 19.50 -3.82
C LEU A 67 6.49 20.38 -2.58
N PHE A 68 6.62 19.81 -1.38
CA PHE A 68 6.54 20.55 -0.13
C PHE A 68 7.67 21.57 -0.03
N ALA A 69 8.91 21.18 -0.30
CA ALA A 69 10.06 22.07 -0.28
C ALA A 69 9.92 23.24 -1.27
N GLY A 70 9.37 22.98 -2.47
CA GLY A 70 9.11 24.00 -3.48
C GLY A 70 8.03 25.01 -3.08
N ARG A 71 7.08 24.63 -2.22
CA ARG A 71 5.95 25.47 -1.79
C ARG A 71 6.04 25.98 -0.37
N ALA A 72 6.98 25.49 0.45
CA ALA A 72 7.03 25.76 1.88
C ALA A 72 7.04 27.26 2.24
N ALA A 73 7.59 28.12 1.38
CA ALA A 73 7.61 29.57 1.60
C ALA A 73 6.24 30.24 1.39
N GLU A 74 5.35 29.62 0.61
CA GLU A 74 4.03 30.12 0.25
C GLU A 74 2.95 29.62 1.22
N LEU A 75 3.13 28.42 1.79
CA LEU A 75 2.21 27.80 2.74
C LEU A 75 2.18 28.55 4.09
N ARG A 76 0.99 28.79 4.63
CA ARG A 76 0.79 29.47 5.93
C ARG A 76 -0.35 28.84 6.73
N GLY A 77 -0.30 29.03 8.06
CA GLY A 77 -1.41 28.70 8.96
C GLY A 77 -1.92 27.26 8.81
N ALA A 78 -3.23 27.13 8.56
CA ALA A 78 -3.90 25.83 8.45
C ALA A 78 -3.43 24.99 7.25
N GLU A 79 -3.06 25.64 6.13
CA GLU A 79 -2.57 24.96 4.93
C GLU A 79 -1.22 24.29 5.19
N LEU A 80 -0.29 25.00 5.84
CA LEU A 80 1.00 24.46 6.24
C LEU A 80 0.83 23.30 7.23
N ALA A 81 -0.05 23.45 8.22
CA ALA A 81 -0.31 22.39 9.20
C ALA A 81 -0.91 21.14 8.54
N ALA A 82 -1.82 21.30 7.58
CA ALA A 82 -2.41 20.19 6.84
C ALA A 82 -1.41 19.51 5.92
N ALA A 83 -0.52 20.27 5.26
CA ALA A 83 0.54 19.73 4.42
C ALA A 83 1.55 18.89 5.22
N VAL A 84 2.01 19.39 6.39
CA VAL A 84 2.89 18.64 7.30
C VAL A 84 2.19 17.38 7.81
N ALA A 85 0.93 17.48 8.22
CA ALA A 85 0.17 16.31 8.67
C ALA A 85 0.03 15.25 7.54
N HIS A 86 -0.18 15.66 6.29
CA HIS A 86 -0.21 14.74 5.15
C HIS A 86 1.15 14.05 4.92
N GLU A 87 2.24 14.80 5.00
CA GLU A 87 3.61 14.27 4.88
C GLU A 87 3.88 13.19 5.92
N GLU A 88 3.57 13.44 7.19
CA GLU A 88 3.71 12.46 8.28
C GLU A 88 2.87 11.19 8.03
N GLN A 89 1.64 11.33 7.52
CA GLN A 89 0.82 10.18 7.14
C GLN A 89 1.38 9.43 5.92
N GLY A 90 2.08 10.12 5.02
CA GLY A 90 2.77 9.53 3.88
C GLY A 90 3.96 8.67 4.32
N GLU A 91 4.79 9.20 5.21
CA GLU A 91 5.90 8.43 5.83
C GLU A 91 5.38 7.20 6.57
N LEU A 92 4.29 7.35 7.31
CA LEU A 92 3.65 6.22 7.99
C LEU A 92 3.14 5.18 6.98
N LEU A 93 2.51 5.60 5.88
CA LEU A 93 2.01 4.70 4.84
C LEU A 93 3.14 3.85 4.22
N LEU A 94 4.38 4.36 4.11
CA LEU A 94 5.53 3.58 3.64
C LEU A 94 5.76 2.35 4.53
N TRP A 95 5.72 2.52 5.86
CA TRP A 95 5.89 1.41 6.80
C TRP A 95 4.76 0.38 6.69
N TYR A 96 3.52 0.83 6.49
CA TYR A 96 2.37 -0.05 6.23
C TYR A 96 2.55 -0.82 4.92
N ALA A 97 3.00 -0.17 3.85
CA ALA A 97 3.24 -0.81 2.56
C ALA A 97 4.38 -1.84 2.65
N LEU A 98 5.44 -1.55 3.41
CA LEU A 98 6.56 -2.47 3.64
C LEU A 98 6.11 -3.72 4.42
N ALA A 99 5.38 -3.52 5.52
CA ALA A 99 4.81 -4.62 6.30
C ALA A 99 3.85 -5.46 5.45
N PHE A 100 3.00 -4.80 4.65
CA PHE A 100 2.07 -5.47 3.75
C PHE A 100 2.77 -6.31 2.70
N PHE A 101 3.82 -5.79 2.05
CA PHE A 101 4.63 -6.56 1.12
C PHE A 101 5.26 -7.79 1.79
N ALA A 102 5.87 -7.62 2.96
CA ALA A 102 6.52 -8.72 3.68
C ALA A 102 5.52 -9.83 4.03
N VAL A 103 4.38 -9.47 4.64
CA VAL A 103 3.34 -10.44 5.04
C VAL A 103 2.70 -11.09 3.81
N SER A 104 2.48 -10.34 2.74
CA SER A 104 1.99 -10.83 1.44
C SER A 104 2.92 -11.88 0.84
N LEU A 105 4.22 -11.61 0.81
CA LEU A 105 5.23 -12.53 0.29
C LEU A 105 5.33 -13.79 1.14
N ILE A 106 5.43 -13.64 2.47
CA ILE A 106 5.45 -14.78 3.41
C ILE A 106 4.19 -15.64 3.23
N SER A 107 3.03 -15.01 3.11
CA SER A 107 1.77 -15.71 2.89
C SER A 107 1.75 -16.46 1.57
N ALA A 108 2.20 -15.82 0.48
CA ALA A 108 2.31 -16.45 -0.83
C ALA A 108 3.25 -17.66 -0.84
N LEU A 109 4.30 -17.65 -0.02
CA LEU A 109 5.26 -18.75 0.10
C LEU A 109 4.72 -19.89 0.97
N LEU A 110 4.11 -19.57 2.12
CA LEU A 110 3.78 -20.54 3.18
C LEU A 110 2.33 -21.06 3.15
N LEU A 111 1.36 -20.31 2.60
CA LEU A 111 0.00 -20.83 2.44
C LEU A 111 -0.07 -21.75 1.22
N SER A 112 -0.37 -23.02 1.48
CA SER A 112 -0.59 -24.02 0.44
C SER A 112 -1.82 -23.65 -0.40
N GLY A 113 -1.67 -23.66 -1.72
CA GLY A 113 -2.78 -23.49 -2.66
C GLY A 113 -3.43 -24.83 -2.94
N ALA A 114 -4.76 -24.90 -2.87
CA ALA A 114 -5.54 -26.11 -3.11
C ALA A 114 -5.50 -26.64 -4.57
N GLY A 115 -4.66 -26.09 -5.46
CA GLY A 115 -4.82 -26.25 -6.92
C GLY A 115 -3.60 -26.61 -7.76
N HIS A 116 -2.39 -26.74 -7.21
CA HIS A 116 -1.21 -27.16 -7.99
C HIS A 116 -0.39 -28.21 -7.25
N SER A 117 -1.02 -29.36 -7.00
CA SER A 117 -0.36 -30.58 -6.53
C SER A 117 0.57 -31.09 -7.62
N THR A 118 1.80 -30.56 -7.67
CA THR A 118 2.94 -31.41 -8.01
C THR A 118 3.29 -32.15 -6.73
N ARG A 119 3.19 -33.47 -6.81
CA ARG A 119 3.25 -34.48 -5.73
C ARG A 119 4.48 -34.39 -4.78
N ALA A 120 5.40 -33.46 -5.01
CA ALA A 120 6.58 -33.20 -4.21
C ALA A 120 6.40 -32.09 -3.14
N GLN A 121 5.39 -31.21 -3.26
CA GLN A 121 5.24 -30.05 -2.37
C GLN A 121 4.38 -30.30 -1.12
N ASP A 122 3.69 -31.45 -1.06
CA ASP A 122 2.79 -31.82 0.05
C ASP A 122 3.49 -32.17 1.39
N ARG A 123 4.83 -32.19 1.45
CA ARG A 123 5.55 -32.55 2.69
C ARG A 123 5.95 -31.36 3.58
N LYS A 124 5.70 -30.10 3.19
CA LYS A 124 6.14 -28.90 3.95
C LYS A 124 5.09 -27.77 4.09
N GLY A 125 3.80 -28.06 3.98
CA GLY A 125 2.77 -27.06 4.26
C GLY A 125 2.79 -26.61 5.72
N ALA A 126 2.51 -25.33 5.99
CA ALA A 126 2.36 -24.81 7.35
C ALA A 126 1.30 -25.61 8.13
N THR A 127 1.46 -25.76 9.45
CA THR A 127 0.45 -26.40 10.31
C THR A 127 -0.87 -25.62 10.26
N LYS A 128 -2.02 -26.28 10.52
CA LYS A 128 -3.34 -25.60 10.50
C LYS A 128 -3.38 -24.32 11.36
N PRO A 129 -2.87 -24.31 12.61
CA PRO A 129 -2.84 -23.09 13.41
C PRO A 129 -2.01 -21.98 12.78
N LEU A 130 -0.84 -22.32 12.21
CA LEU A 130 0.01 -21.35 11.52
C LEU A 130 -0.66 -20.78 10.26
N GLN A 131 -1.39 -21.59 9.50
CA GLN A 131 -2.17 -21.12 8.35
C GLN A 131 -3.26 -20.12 8.77
N PHE A 132 -4.00 -20.40 9.84
CA PHE A 132 -5.00 -19.47 10.37
C PHE A 132 -4.36 -18.17 10.87
N ALA A 133 -3.24 -18.27 11.60
CA ALA A 133 -2.52 -17.11 12.10
C ALA A 133 -2.00 -16.22 10.96
N LEU A 134 -1.39 -16.81 9.92
CA LEU A 134 -0.91 -16.06 8.75
C LEU A 134 -2.06 -15.43 7.96
N ALA A 135 -3.18 -16.15 7.78
CA ALA A 135 -4.35 -15.61 7.10
C ALA A 135 -4.95 -14.42 7.87
N ALA A 136 -5.08 -14.54 9.20
CA ALA A 136 -5.56 -13.45 10.05
C ALA A 136 -4.61 -12.25 10.01
N LEU A 137 -3.30 -12.48 10.12
CA LEU A 137 -2.29 -11.43 10.03
C LEU A 137 -2.34 -10.72 8.67
N LEU A 138 -2.44 -11.47 7.57
CA LEU A 138 -2.55 -10.88 6.23
C LEU A 138 -3.79 -10.00 6.10
N VAL A 139 -4.94 -10.43 6.64
CA VAL A 139 -6.18 -9.63 6.63
C VAL A 139 -6.01 -8.34 7.45
N VAL A 140 -5.47 -8.44 8.66
CA VAL A 140 -5.27 -7.27 9.54
C VAL A 140 -4.32 -6.26 8.89
N VAL A 141 -3.18 -6.72 8.37
CA VAL A 141 -2.20 -5.85 7.72
C VAL A 141 -2.80 -5.23 6.45
N ALA A 142 -3.47 -6.01 5.59
CA ALA A 142 -4.10 -5.48 4.38
C ALA A 142 -5.19 -4.44 4.69
N ALA A 143 -6.04 -4.70 5.70
CA ALA A 143 -7.06 -3.75 6.13
C ALA A 143 -6.44 -2.48 6.71
N GLY A 144 -5.39 -2.61 7.53
CA GLY A 144 -4.63 -1.48 8.08
C GLY A 144 -4.00 -0.64 6.97
N THR A 145 -3.41 -1.26 5.96
CA THR A 145 -2.84 -0.57 4.79
C THR A 145 -3.91 0.16 3.98
N GLY A 146 -5.07 -0.46 3.76
CA GLY A 146 -6.21 0.19 3.11
C GLY A 146 -6.72 1.40 3.90
N TYR A 147 -6.88 1.25 5.21
CA TYR A 147 -7.26 2.34 6.11
C TYR A 147 -6.24 3.49 6.07
N GLN A 148 -4.95 3.18 6.21
CA GLN A 148 -3.89 4.18 6.17
C GLN A 148 -3.85 4.90 4.82
N THR A 149 -4.10 4.20 3.71
CA THR A 149 -4.21 4.83 2.38
C THR A 149 -5.32 5.89 2.35
N VAL A 150 -6.48 5.59 2.95
CA VAL A 150 -7.61 6.54 3.05
C VAL A 150 -7.25 7.74 3.93
N VAL A 151 -6.61 7.50 5.09
CA VAL A 151 -6.19 8.57 6.01
C VAL A 151 -5.17 9.49 5.34
N THR A 152 -4.13 8.94 4.72
CA THR A 152 -3.12 9.71 3.98
C THR A 152 -3.76 10.52 2.85
N GLY A 153 -4.66 9.90 2.06
CA GLY A 153 -5.37 10.58 0.97
C GLY A 153 -6.28 11.72 1.45
N HIS A 154 -6.99 11.52 2.56
CA HIS A 154 -7.80 12.56 3.18
C HIS A 154 -6.95 13.71 3.73
N GLY A 155 -5.76 13.42 4.27
CA GLY A 155 -4.79 14.45 4.64
C GLY A 155 -4.38 15.31 3.45
N GLY A 156 -4.11 14.68 2.30
CA GLY A 156 -3.74 15.38 1.07
C GLY A 156 -4.87 16.26 0.54
N SER A 157 -6.11 15.78 0.58
CA SER A 157 -7.27 16.57 0.16
C SER A 157 -7.48 17.80 1.05
N ARG A 158 -7.26 17.67 2.37
CA ARG A 158 -7.30 18.80 3.30
C ARG A 158 -6.16 19.80 3.08
N ALA A 159 -4.97 19.33 2.72
CA ALA A 159 -3.84 20.21 2.42
C ALA A 159 -4.11 21.12 1.20
N VAL A 160 -4.87 20.63 0.22
CA VAL A 160 -5.16 21.39 -1.01
C VAL A 160 -6.48 22.17 -0.94
N TRP A 161 -7.53 21.60 -0.34
CA TRP A 161 -8.89 22.14 -0.38
C TRP A 161 -9.48 22.50 0.99
N GLY A 162 -8.73 22.31 2.07
CA GLY A 162 -9.22 22.51 3.44
C GLY A 162 -9.31 23.97 3.91
N ALA A 163 -8.81 24.93 3.12
CA ALA A 163 -8.82 26.35 3.49
C ALA A 163 -10.20 27.03 3.37
N GLU A 164 -11.17 26.37 2.74
CA GLU A 164 -12.54 26.90 2.55
C GLU A 164 -13.56 26.44 3.63
N GLN A 165 -13.12 25.73 4.68
CA GLN A 165 -13.97 25.25 5.79
C GLN A 165 -13.57 25.86 7.13
#